data_AF-A0A0F0KXY4-F1
#
_entry.id   AF-A0A0F0KXY4-F1
#
_cell.length_a   1.000
_cell.length_b   1.000
_cell.length_c   1.000
_cell.angle_alpha   90.00
_cell.angle_beta   90.00
_cell.angle_gamma   90.00
#
_symmetry.space_group_name_H-M   'P 1'
#
loop_
_entity.id
_entity.type
_entity.pdbx_description
1 polymer ?
#
loop_
_entity_poly.entity_id
_entity_poly.type
_entity_poly.pdbx_seq_one_letter_code
_entity_poly.pdbx_strand_id
1 'polypeptide(L)'
;MSDPREAAARYRARQQSDGSEDDAESGEAPGIAAATDRAAFIETAIQVAIRRGDFDDLPGAGKPLEGLGTHHDPDWWIRRKIETENLTGLGPPAILLRTEDRELDAQLDLLGRESDVRDVLVDFNRRVVEARRQLQGGPPVVTSTRDIDAEVTAWRERRAARLAARAAEPPEQRRRRRFGLGRRD
;
A
#
# COMPACT_ATOMS: atom_id res chain seq x y z
N MET A 1 11.62 40.44 12.66
CA MET A 1 11.32 39.02 12.32
C MET A 1 12.46 38.20 12.90
N SER A 2 12.18 37.40 13.94
CA SER A 2 13.22 36.60 14.62
C SER A 2 13.71 35.50 13.69
N ASP A 3 15.04 35.36 13.55
CA ASP A 3 15.65 34.31 12.75
C ASP A 3 15.29 32.93 13.34
N PRO A 4 14.69 32.01 12.56
CA PRO A 4 14.33 30.68 13.02
C PRO A 4 15.52 29.88 13.58
N ARG A 5 16.76 30.19 13.16
CA ARG A 5 17.97 29.55 13.70
C ARG A 5 18.27 29.98 15.13
N GLU A 6 18.04 31.24 15.46
CA GLU A 6 18.21 31.77 16.82
C GLU A 6 17.15 31.20 17.78
N ALA A 7 15.91 31.04 17.30
CA ALA A 7 14.84 30.42 18.07
C ALA A 7 15.14 28.94 18.38
N ALA A 8 15.67 28.20 17.40
CA ALA A 8 16.10 26.82 17.58
C ALA A 8 17.29 26.67 18.56
N ALA A 9 18.23 27.63 18.54
CA ALA A 9 19.36 27.64 19.46
C ALA A 9 18.91 27.88 20.91
N ARG A 10 18.00 28.83 21.14
CA ARG A 10 17.45 29.11 22.47
C ARG A 10 16.60 27.95 23.00
N TYR A 11 15.87 27.25 22.14
CA TYR A 11 15.10 26.07 22.52
C TYR A 11 16.01 24.93 23.01
N ARG A 12 17.12 24.65 22.31
CA ARG A 12 18.11 23.63 22.76
C ARG A 12 18.80 24.01 24.06
N ALA A 13 19.17 25.27 24.23
CA ALA A 13 19.80 25.74 25.47
C ALA A 13 18.83 25.62 26.67
N ARG A 14 17.54 25.87 26.45
CA ARG A 14 16.50 25.66 27.46
C ARG A 14 16.30 24.17 27.78
N GLN A 15 16.31 23.30 26.78
CA GLN A 15 16.20 21.86 26.98
C GLN A 15 17.41 21.27 27.74
N GLN A 16 18.62 21.78 27.48
CA GLN A 16 19.84 21.34 28.19
C GLN A 16 19.91 21.82 29.64
N SER A 17 19.30 22.98 29.96
CA SER A 17 19.25 23.51 31.33
C SER A 17 18.12 22.95 32.18
N ASP A 18 17.01 22.53 31.55
CA ASP A 18 15.86 21.90 32.25
C ASP A 18 16.08 20.40 32.52
N GLY A 19 17.10 19.79 31.90
CA GLY A 19 17.48 18.39 32.10
C GLY A 19 18.68 18.18 33.02
N SER A 20 19.08 19.18 33.84
CA SER A 20 20.31 19.14 34.62
C SER A 20 20.16 18.75 36.10
N GLU A 21 18.96 18.44 36.61
CA GLU A 21 18.79 18.21 38.06
C GLU A 21 18.27 16.83 38.50
N ASP A 22 17.88 15.92 37.61
CA ASP A 22 17.71 14.50 37.96
C ASP A 22 17.87 13.64 36.68
N ASP A 23 18.47 12.45 36.80
CA ASP A 23 18.85 11.50 35.73
C ASP A 23 20.20 11.72 35.05
N ALA A 24 21.26 11.66 35.84
CA ALA A 24 22.55 11.12 35.38
C ALA A 24 22.50 9.58 35.30
N GLU A 25 21.64 9.03 34.44
CA GLU A 25 21.74 7.63 33.99
C GLU A 25 21.92 7.61 32.46
N SER A 26 23.18 7.82 32.07
CA SER A 26 23.85 7.38 30.86
C SER A 26 22.97 7.03 29.64
N GLY A 27 22.79 8.01 28.75
CA GLY A 27 22.47 7.78 27.33
C GLY A 27 23.65 7.20 26.54
N GLU A 28 24.34 6.20 27.10
CA GLU A 28 25.36 5.42 26.39
C GLU A 28 24.61 4.35 25.58
N ALA A 29 24.87 4.26 24.27
CA ALA A 29 24.37 3.12 23.49
C ALA A 29 24.77 1.84 24.23
N PRO A 30 23.84 0.90 24.52
CA PRO A 30 24.12 -0.22 25.39
C PRO A 30 25.38 -0.91 24.91
N GLY A 31 26.45 -0.81 25.72
CA GLY A 31 27.74 -1.40 25.39
C GLY A 31 27.58 -2.90 25.17
N ILE A 32 28.57 -3.52 24.55
CA ILE A 32 28.56 -4.96 24.22
C ILE A 32 28.14 -5.83 25.41
N ALA A 33 28.50 -5.44 26.64
CA ALA A 33 28.06 -6.07 27.88
C ALA A 33 26.54 -6.06 28.09
N ALA A 34 25.86 -4.92 27.91
CA ALA A 34 24.39 -4.83 28.04
C ALA A 34 23.66 -5.64 26.95
N ALA A 35 24.23 -5.74 25.74
CA ALA A 35 23.73 -6.64 24.69
C ALA A 35 23.95 -8.12 25.04
N THR A 36 25.06 -8.44 25.71
CA THR A 36 25.40 -9.80 26.16
C THR A 36 24.50 -10.23 27.32
N ASP A 37 24.23 -9.34 28.27
CA ASP A 37 23.29 -9.57 29.38
C ASP A 37 21.87 -9.79 28.87
N ARG A 38 21.43 -8.97 27.89
CA ARG A 38 20.15 -9.15 27.22
C ARG A 38 20.07 -10.49 26.48
N ALA A 39 21.12 -10.87 25.76
CA ALA A 39 21.16 -12.16 25.07
C ALA A 39 21.10 -13.33 26.05
N ALA A 40 21.83 -13.26 27.17
CA ALA A 40 21.81 -14.27 28.22
C ALA A 40 20.43 -14.40 28.90
N PHE A 41 19.77 -13.27 29.16
CA PHE A 41 18.40 -13.25 29.66
C PHE A 41 17.41 -13.89 28.66
N ILE A 42 17.50 -13.52 27.38
CA ILE A 42 16.66 -14.08 26.31
C ILE A 42 16.87 -15.58 26.17
N GLU A 43 18.12 -16.04 26.16
CA GLU A 43 18.45 -17.47 26.09
C GLU A 43 17.86 -18.23 27.28
N THR A 44 18.01 -17.69 28.50
CA THR A 44 17.43 -18.30 29.70
C THR A 44 15.92 -18.41 29.61
N ALA A 45 15.25 -17.37 29.10
CA ALA A 45 13.79 -17.38 28.89
C ALA A 45 13.36 -18.43 27.85
N ILE A 46 14.11 -18.57 26.74
CA ILE A 46 13.88 -19.60 25.72
C ILE A 46 14.02 -21.00 26.34
N GLN A 47 15.08 -21.26 27.11
CA GLN A 47 15.32 -22.56 27.74
C GLN A 47 14.27 -22.93 28.80
N VAL A 48 13.72 -21.94 29.51
CA VAL A 48 12.59 -22.16 30.43
C VAL A 48 11.32 -22.52 29.65
N ALA A 49 11.01 -21.81 28.55
CA ALA A 49 9.86 -22.08 27.70
C ALA A 49 9.95 -23.46 27.01
N ILE A 50 11.14 -23.86 26.53
CA ILE A 50 11.39 -25.21 25.99
C ILE A 50 11.12 -26.28 27.06
N ARG A 51 11.67 -26.14 28.28
CA ARG A 51 11.44 -27.12 29.36
C ARG A 51 9.98 -27.23 29.79
N ARG A 52 9.23 -26.14 29.66
CA ARG A 52 7.81 -26.09 29.97
C ARG A 52 6.95 -26.74 28.87
N GLY A 53 7.51 -26.99 27.69
CA GLY A 53 6.79 -27.49 26.54
C GLY A 53 5.95 -26.42 25.84
N ASP A 54 6.27 -25.13 26.03
CA ASP A 54 5.53 -24.03 25.38
C ASP A 54 5.72 -24.05 23.84
N PHE A 55 6.70 -24.80 23.34
CA PHE A 55 6.95 -25.06 21.92
C PHE A 55 6.47 -26.45 21.44
N ASP A 56 5.89 -27.26 22.32
CA ASP A 56 5.28 -28.53 21.94
C ASP A 56 3.89 -28.27 21.33
N ASP A 57 3.46 -29.12 20.39
CA ASP A 57 2.15 -29.06 19.72
C ASP A 57 1.79 -27.71 19.06
N LEU A 58 2.80 -26.97 18.57
CA LEU A 58 2.56 -25.73 17.82
C LEU A 58 1.64 -25.97 16.62
N PRO A 59 0.76 -25.00 16.29
CA PRO A 59 -0.08 -25.09 15.11
C PRO A 59 0.80 -25.14 13.86
N GLY A 60 0.86 -26.33 13.23
CA GLY A 60 1.73 -26.58 12.07
C GLY A 60 2.95 -27.46 12.36
N ALA A 61 3.21 -27.84 13.62
CA ALA A 61 4.29 -28.75 13.97
C ALA A 61 4.15 -30.08 13.23
N GLY A 62 5.21 -30.49 12.52
CA GLY A 62 5.24 -31.72 11.71
C GLY A 62 4.36 -31.72 10.46
N LYS A 63 3.56 -30.68 10.22
CA LYS A 63 2.78 -30.55 8.98
C LYS A 63 3.66 -30.02 7.85
N PRO A 64 3.46 -30.48 6.60
CA PRO A 64 4.13 -29.87 5.47
C PRO A 64 3.74 -28.39 5.40
N LEU A 65 4.71 -27.54 5.07
CA LEU A 65 4.45 -26.13 4.84
C LEU A 65 3.45 -25.99 3.69
N GLU A 66 2.28 -25.42 4.00
CA GLU A 66 1.23 -25.21 3.01
C GLU A 66 1.74 -24.27 1.89
N GLY A 67 1.47 -24.64 0.64
CA GLY A 67 1.85 -23.85 -0.54
C GLY A 67 3.27 -24.09 -1.08
N LEU A 68 4.10 -24.90 -0.41
CA LEU A 68 5.31 -25.46 -1.01
C LEU A 68 4.91 -26.70 -1.83
N GLY A 69 4.70 -26.50 -3.14
CA GLY A 69 4.39 -27.59 -4.06
C GLY A 69 5.50 -28.66 -4.11
N THR A 70 5.27 -29.73 -4.88
CA THR A 70 6.27 -30.80 -5.11
C THR A 70 7.53 -30.34 -5.87
N HIS A 71 7.53 -29.11 -6.38
CA HIS A 71 8.62 -28.53 -7.14
C HIS A 71 9.32 -27.42 -6.32
N HIS A 72 10.65 -27.48 -6.30
CA HIS A 72 11.48 -26.47 -5.66
C HIS A 72 11.44 -25.17 -6.46
N ASP A 73 10.55 -24.26 -6.07
CA ASP A 73 10.53 -22.91 -6.60
C ASP A 73 11.33 -21.99 -5.67
N PRO A 74 12.47 -21.41 -6.09
CA PRO A 74 13.27 -20.53 -5.25
C PRO A 74 12.52 -19.24 -4.82
N ASP A 75 11.49 -18.83 -5.56
CA ASP A 75 10.72 -17.60 -5.35
C ASP A 75 9.39 -17.85 -4.62
N TRP A 76 9.22 -19.04 -4.00
CA TRP A 76 8.00 -19.40 -3.24
C TRP A 76 7.64 -18.37 -2.15
N TRP A 77 8.64 -17.84 -1.45
CA TRP A 77 8.45 -16.87 -0.38
C TRP A 77 8.05 -15.49 -0.92
N ILE A 78 8.55 -15.11 -2.11
CA ILE A 78 8.19 -13.85 -2.78
C ILE A 78 6.71 -13.88 -3.15
N ARG A 79 6.24 -14.97 -3.77
CA ARG A 79 4.83 -15.13 -4.13
C ARG A 79 3.93 -15.13 -2.89
N ARG A 80 4.31 -15.85 -1.84
CA ARG A 80 3.57 -15.85 -0.56
C ARG A 80 3.52 -14.44 0.06
N LYS A 81 4.59 -13.67 -0.04
CA LYS A 81 4.66 -12.30 0.49
C LYS A 81 3.78 -11.34 -0.31
N ILE A 82 3.83 -11.42 -1.65
CA ILE A 82 2.94 -10.67 -2.55
C ILE A 82 1.48 -10.96 -2.24
N GLU A 83 1.12 -12.22 -2.04
CA GLU A 83 -0.25 -12.63 -1.69
C GLU A 83 -0.66 -12.14 -0.29
N THR A 84 0.20 -12.34 0.72
CA THR A 84 -0.08 -11.94 2.11
C THR A 84 -0.26 -10.43 2.26
N GLU A 85 0.53 -9.64 1.53
CA GLU A 85 0.48 -8.17 1.58
C GLU A 85 -0.42 -7.57 0.49
N ASN A 86 -1.03 -8.40 -0.34
CA ASN A 86 -1.84 -8.01 -1.49
C ASN A 86 -1.14 -6.96 -2.38
N LEU A 87 0.13 -7.19 -2.68
CA LEU A 87 0.95 -6.23 -3.44
C LEU A 87 0.50 -6.22 -4.91
N THR A 88 -0.01 -5.07 -5.36
CA THR A 88 -0.38 -4.82 -6.76
C THR A 88 0.63 -3.92 -7.46
N GLY A 89 0.63 -3.89 -8.79
CA GLY A 89 1.50 -2.99 -9.55
C GLY A 89 2.95 -3.46 -9.69
N LEU A 90 3.23 -4.71 -9.30
CA LEU A 90 4.53 -5.34 -9.45
C LEU A 90 4.61 -6.02 -10.82
N GLY A 91 5.34 -5.43 -11.76
CA GLY A 91 5.60 -6.06 -13.05
C GLY A 91 6.23 -5.16 -14.08
N PRO A 92 6.66 -5.72 -15.23
CA PRO A 92 7.14 -4.92 -16.35
C PRO A 92 6.05 -3.95 -16.84
N PRO A 93 6.41 -2.74 -17.30
CA PRO A 93 5.46 -1.73 -17.76
C PRO A 93 4.43 -2.25 -18.76
N ALA A 94 4.83 -3.17 -19.66
CA ALA A 94 3.93 -3.80 -20.63
C ALA A 94 2.72 -4.52 -19.99
N ILE A 95 2.93 -5.22 -18.87
CA ILE A 95 1.87 -5.97 -18.19
C ILE A 95 1.02 -5.03 -17.33
N LEU A 96 1.65 -4.05 -16.68
CA LEU A 96 0.96 -3.05 -15.87
C LEU A 96 0.00 -2.21 -16.72
N LEU A 97 0.48 -1.67 -17.85
CA LEU A 97 -0.34 -0.88 -18.77
C LEU A 97 -1.52 -1.68 -19.32
N ARG A 98 -1.37 -2.99 -19.55
CA ARG A 98 -2.50 -3.84 -19.98
C ARG A 98 -3.55 -4.04 -18.89
N THR A 99 -3.14 -3.99 -17.62
CA THR A 99 -4.05 -4.10 -16.48
C THR A 99 -4.76 -2.78 -16.24
N GLU A 100 -4.00 -1.69 -16.24
CA GLU A 100 -4.54 -0.33 -16.17
C GLU A 100 -5.53 -0.06 -17.30
N ASP A 101 -5.22 -0.44 -18.55
CA ASP A 101 -6.13 -0.25 -19.68
C ASP A 101 -7.50 -0.94 -19.49
N ARG A 102 -7.53 -2.10 -18.82
CA ARG A 102 -8.80 -2.80 -18.51
C ARG A 102 -9.59 -2.11 -17.40
N GLU A 103 -8.89 -1.47 -16.48
CA GLU A 103 -9.49 -0.79 -15.32
C GLU A 103 -9.80 0.69 -15.59
N LEU A 104 -9.25 1.25 -16.67
CA LEU A 104 -9.29 2.66 -17.00
C LEU A 104 -10.72 3.21 -17.04
N ASP A 105 -11.65 2.50 -17.69
CA ASP A 105 -13.04 2.93 -17.77
C ASP A 105 -13.70 3.08 -16.39
N ALA A 106 -13.43 2.14 -15.49
CA ALA A 106 -13.92 2.18 -14.12
C ALA A 106 -13.29 3.31 -13.32
N GLN A 107 -12.00 3.58 -13.54
CA GLN A 107 -11.30 4.72 -12.90
C GLN A 107 -11.85 6.06 -13.37
N LEU A 108 -12.05 6.24 -14.68
CA LEU A 108 -12.62 7.47 -15.26
C LEU A 108 -14.04 7.71 -14.75
N ASP A 109 -14.80 6.66 -14.51
CA ASP A 109 -16.15 6.73 -13.98
C ASP A 109 -16.25 7.29 -12.54
N LEU A 110 -15.15 7.21 -11.77
CA LEU A 110 -15.04 7.83 -10.45
C LEU A 110 -14.84 9.35 -10.52
N LEU A 111 -14.35 9.85 -11.66
CA LEU A 111 -14.01 11.26 -11.81
C LEU A 111 -15.25 12.13 -12.03
N GLY A 112 -15.20 13.32 -11.42
CA GLY A 112 -16.29 14.29 -11.44
C GLY A 112 -16.21 15.28 -12.60
N ARG A 113 -14.99 15.57 -13.07
CA ARG A 113 -14.68 16.66 -13.99
C ARG A 113 -14.00 16.11 -15.23
N GLU A 114 -14.30 16.73 -16.36
CA GLU A 114 -13.72 16.37 -17.65
C GLU A 114 -12.23 16.71 -17.76
N SER A 115 -11.77 17.78 -17.11
CA SER A 115 -10.34 18.10 -17.01
C SER A 115 -9.56 16.92 -16.46
N ASP A 116 -10.06 16.34 -15.37
CA ASP A 116 -9.39 15.24 -14.66
C ASP A 116 -9.37 13.97 -15.53
N VAL A 117 -10.46 13.71 -16.26
CA VAL A 117 -10.54 12.61 -17.23
C VAL A 117 -9.50 12.78 -18.34
N ARG A 118 -9.40 13.99 -18.91
CA ARG A 118 -8.40 14.29 -19.94
C ARG A 118 -6.98 14.13 -19.42
N ASP A 119 -6.69 14.62 -18.21
CA ASP A 119 -5.37 14.53 -17.61
C ASP A 119 -4.93 13.07 -17.41
N VAL A 120 -5.83 12.21 -16.92
CA VAL A 120 -5.58 10.78 -16.76
C VAL A 120 -5.33 10.10 -18.11
N LEU A 121 -6.12 10.41 -19.14
CA LEU A 121 -5.94 9.85 -20.48
C LEU A 121 -4.62 10.30 -21.13
N VAL A 122 -4.23 11.56 -20.94
CA VAL A 122 -2.95 12.10 -21.43
C VAL A 122 -1.78 11.39 -20.74
N ASP A 123 -1.84 11.24 -19.41
CA ASP A 123 -0.82 10.52 -18.66
C ASP A 123 -0.69 9.06 -19.10
N PHE A 124 -1.83 8.35 -19.21
CA PHE A 124 -1.86 6.98 -19.68
C PHE A 124 -1.22 6.83 -21.07
N ASN A 125 -1.62 7.67 -22.02
CA ASN A 125 -1.05 7.66 -23.37
C ASN A 125 0.45 7.96 -23.37
N ARG A 126 0.90 8.91 -22.55
CA ARG A 126 2.33 9.22 -22.38
C ARG A 126 3.10 8.00 -21.90
N ARG A 127 2.60 7.29 -20.87
CA ARG A 127 3.24 6.09 -20.32
C ARG A 127 3.26 4.93 -21.32
N VAL A 128 2.20 4.75 -22.10
CA VAL A 128 2.17 3.77 -23.21
C VAL A 128 3.26 4.07 -24.25
N VAL A 129 3.39 5.33 -24.65
CA VAL A 129 4.41 5.75 -25.63
C VAL A 129 5.82 5.60 -25.07
N GLU A 130 6.04 5.98 -23.80
CA GLU A 130 7.33 5.84 -23.14
C GLU A 130 7.75 4.36 -23.01
N ALA A 131 6.83 3.50 -22.57
CA ALA A 131 7.09 2.06 -22.45
C ALA A 131 7.45 1.43 -23.81
N ARG A 132 6.83 1.89 -24.91
CA ARG A 132 7.21 1.47 -26.26
C ARG A 132 8.60 1.96 -26.69
N ARG A 133 9.03 3.12 -26.20
CA ARG A 133 10.32 3.74 -26.53
C ARG A 133 11.49 3.21 -25.70
N GLN A 134 11.23 2.62 -24.54
CA GLN A 134 12.27 2.31 -23.56
C GLN A 134 13.38 1.39 -24.07
N LEU A 135 13.21 0.62 -25.17
CA LEU A 135 14.25 -0.21 -25.83
C LEU A 135 15.04 -1.16 -24.88
N GLN A 136 14.64 -1.28 -23.61
CA GLN A 136 15.33 -1.98 -22.53
C GLN A 136 15.20 -3.52 -22.62
N GLY A 137 14.65 -4.03 -23.72
CA GLY A 137 14.26 -5.44 -23.82
C GLY A 137 13.07 -5.77 -22.90
N GLY A 138 12.39 -6.88 -23.19
CA GLY A 138 11.21 -7.33 -22.44
C GLY A 138 10.01 -7.66 -23.32
N PRO A 139 8.91 -8.15 -22.74
CA PRO A 139 7.69 -8.44 -23.47
C PRO A 139 7.19 -7.21 -24.24
N PRO A 140 6.74 -7.37 -25.50
CA PRO A 140 6.31 -6.23 -26.31
C PRO A 140 5.12 -5.50 -25.67
N VAL A 141 5.14 -4.17 -25.72
CA VAL A 141 4.02 -3.33 -25.26
C VAL A 141 2.93 -3.32 -26.33
N VAL A 142 1.93 -4.19 -26.17
CA VAL A 142 0.81 -4.34 -27.13
C VAL A 142 -0.36 -3.38 -26.82
N THR A 143 -0.38 -2.76 -25.63
CA THR A 143 -1.45 -1.83 -25.22
C THR A 143 -1.52 -0.62 -26.15
N SER A 144 -2.70 -0.32 -26.69
CA SER A 144 -2.96 0.83 -27.57
C SER A 144 -3.13 2.13 -26.78
N THR A 145 -2.80 3.26 -27.41
CA THR A 145 -3.20 4.58 -26.91
C THR A 145 -4.71 4.78 -27.08
N ARG A 146 -5.32 5.51 -26.16
CA ARG A 146 -6.75 5.85 -26.15
C ARG A 146 -6.98 7.18 -26.85
N ASP A 147 -8.04 7.29 -27.64
CA ASP A 147 -8.47 8.58 -28.21
C ASP A 147 -9.17 9.40 -27.13
N ILE A 148 -8.58 10.55 -26.78
CA ILE A 148 -9.04 11.37 -25.65
C ILE A 148 -10.46 11.88 -25.86
N ASP A 149 -10.79 12.37 -27.06
CA ASP A 149 -12.08 13.01 -27.29
C ASP A 149 -13.20 11.97 -27.41
N ALA A 150 -12.90 10.81 -27.98
CA ALA A 150 -13.82 9.67 -28.00
C ALA A 150 -14.12 9.17 -26.57
N GLU A 151 -13.09 9.02 -25.73
CA GLU A 151 -13.25 8.55 -24.34
C GLU A 151 -14.00 9.56 -23.46
N VAL A 152 -13.71 10.86 -23.61
CA VAL A 152 -14.46 11.91 -22.91
C VAL A 152 -15.94 11.88 -23.29
N THR A 153 -16.25 11.65 -24.55
CA THR A 153 -17.63 11.54 -25.02
C THR A 153 -18.32 10.32 -24.40
N ALA A 154 -17.68 9.15 -24.46
CA ALA A 154 -18.20 7.93 -23.86
C ALA A 154 -18.40 8.07 -22.33
N TRP A 155 -17.46 8.72 -21.63
CA TRP A 155 -17.57 9.01 -20.20
C TRP A 155 -18.77 9.93 -19.89
N ARG A 156 -18.96 11.00 -20.67
CA ARG A 156 -20.12 11.91 -20.51
C ARG A 156 -21.43 11.17 -20.70
N GLU A 157 -21.52 10.27 -21.69
CA GLU A 157 -22.70 9.44 -21.95
C GLU A 157 -22.97 8.48 -20.78
N ARG A 158 -21.96 7.74 -20.31
CA ARG A 158 -22.07 6.86 -19.13
C ARG A 158 -22.55 7.62 -17.90
N ARG A 159 -22.00 8.82 -17.68
CA ARG A 159 -22.40 9.70 -16.57
C ARG A 159 -23.85 10.16 -16.71
N ALA A 160 -24.26 10.60 -17.89
CA ALA A 160 -25.63 11.03 -18.15
C ALA A 160 -26.63 9.88 -17.91
N ALA A 161 -26.31 8.68 -18.39
CA ALA A 161 -27.11 7.48 -18.15
C ALA A 161 -27.23 7.15 -16.65
N ARG A 162 -26.13 7.21 -15.89
CA ARG A 162 -26.15 7.04 -14.42
C ARG A 162 -27.04 8.05 -13.71
N LEU A 163 -26.95 9.33 -14.11
CA LEU A 163 -27.76 10.40 -13.51
C LEU A 163 -29.24 10.23 -13.85
N ALA A 164 -29.56 9.87 -15.10
CA ALA A 164 -30.93 9.59 -15.53
C ALA A 164 -31.53 8.38 -14.78
N ALA A 165 -30.78 7.28 -14.67
CA ALA A 165 -31.21 6.11 -13.89
C ALA A 165 -31.47 6.47 -12.42
N ARG A 166 -30.60 7.30 -11.83
CA ARG A 166 -30.78 7.78 -10.46
C ARG A 166 -31.99 8.68 -10.28
N ALA A 167 -32.34 9.47 -11.30
CA ALA A 167 -33.53 10.32 -11.29
C ALA A 167 -34.83 9.52 -11.46
N ALA A 168 -34.80 8.42 -12.21
CA ALA A 168 -35.93 7.52 -12.44
C ALA A 168 -36.27 6.62 -11.23
N GLU A 169 -35.37 6.49 -10.25
CA GLU A 169 -35.64 5.72 -9.02
C GLU A 169 -36.79 6.35 -8.20
N PRO A 170 -37.83 5.57 -7.84
CA PRO A 170 -38.93 6.06 -7.02
C PRO A 170 -38.45 6.60 -5.66
N PRO A 171 -39.07 7.68 -5.14
CA PRO A 171 -38.62 8.37 -3.94
C PRO A 171 -38.60 7.48 -2.68
N GLU A 172 -39.42 6.43 -2.63
CA GLU A 172 -39.45 5.46 -1.54
C GLU A 172 -38.17 4.59 -1.47
N GLN A 173 -37.65 4.15 -2.62
CA GLN A 173 -36.43 3.35 -2.70
C GLN A 173 -35.20 4.19 -2.34
N ARG A 174 -35.22 5.49 -2.72
CA ARG A 174 -34.18 6.47 -2.38
C ARG A 174 -34.10 6.76 -0.89
N ARG A 175 -35.24 6.80 -0.18
CA ARG A 175 -35.30 6.96 1.29
C ARG A 175 -34.78 5.71 2.00
N ARG A 176 -35.21 4.51 1.60
CA ARG A 176 -34.76 3.25 2.23
C ARG A 176 -33.25 3.05 2.18
N ARG A 177 -32.58 3.38 1.06
CA ARG A 177 -31.11 3.32 0.96
C ARG A 177 -30.38 4.36 1.83
N ARG A 178 -30.97 5.55 2.02
CA ARG A 178 -30.40 6.59 2.91
C ARG A 178 -30.52 6.24 4.39
N PHE A 179 -31.61 5.57 4.80
CA PHE A 179 -31.86 5.22 6.20
C PHE A 179 -31.41 3.79 6.58
N GLY A 180 -31.07 2.94 5.60
CA GLY A 180 -30.63 1.55 5.83
C GLY A 180 -29.15 1.35 6.16
N LEU A 181 -28.30 2.39 6.07
CA LEU A 181 -26.88 2.31 6.42
C LEU A 181 -26.59 2.49 7.93
N GLY A 182 -27.62 2.70 8.76
CA GLY A 182 -27.47 3.01 10.19
C GLY A 182 -27.83 1.89 11.18
N ARG A 183 -28.10 0.66 10.73
CA ARG A 183 -28.33 -0.48 11.63
C ARG A 183 -27.55 -1.71 11.20
N ARG A 184 -26.35 -1.84 11.76
CA ARG A 184 -25.66 -3.11 12.00
C ARG A 184 -25.12 -3.01 13.42
N ASP A 185 -25.79 -3.72 14.32
CA ASP A 185 -25.26 -4.12 15.64
C ASP A 185 -24.03 -5.03 15.46
#